data_AF-A0A8J4WU10-F1
#
_entry.id   AF-A0A8J4WU10-F1
#
_cell.length_a   1.000
_cell.length_b   1.000
_cell.length_c   1.000
_cell.angle_alpha   90.00
_cell.angle_beta   90.00
_cell.angle_gamma   90.00
#
_symmetry.space_group_name_H-M   'P 1'
#
loop_
_entity.id
_entity.type
_entity.pdbx_description
1 polymer ?
#
loop_
_entity_poly.entity_id
_entity_poly.type
_entity_poly.pdbx_seq_one_letter_code
_entity_poly.pdbx_strand_id
1 'polypeptide(L)'
;NPKPELTSELKGAALTGNSVTLTCTLKPKSAGWKFYWNKDTQITETETETSHYFIRSVRVSDGGQYKCRSGRGNPVYYTLYSDALWVNVT
;
A
#
# COMPACT_ATOMS: atom_id res chain seq x y z
N ASN A 1 -17.33 -5.94 -5.86
CA ASN A 1 -16.23 -6.05 -4.87
C ASN A 1 -15.88 -4.66 -4.37
N PRO A 2 -15.64 -4.46 -3.07
CA PRO A 2 -15.24 -3.16 -2.56
C PRO A 2 -13.86 -2.77 -3.11
N LYS A 3 -13.59 -1.46 -3.14
CA LYS A 3 -12.33 -0.88 -3.59
C LYS A 3 -11.69 -0.13 -2.42
N PRO A 4 -10.47 -0.47 -1.99
CA PRO A 4 -9.77 0.28 -0.97
C PRO A 4 -9.31 1.65 -1.47
N GLU A 5 -9.13 2.56 -0.53
CA GLU A 5 -8.59 3.90 -0.71
C GLU A 5 -7.14 3.93 -0.23
N LEU A 6 -6.20 4.21 -1.14
CA LEU A 6 -4.77 4.30 -0.83
C LEU A 6 -4.38 5.76 -0.60
N THR A 7 -3.78 6.04 0.55
CA THR A 7 -3.29 7.38 0.93
C THR A 7 -1.84 7.31 1.42
N SER A 8 -1.16 8.46 1.41
CA SER A 8 0.18 8.62 1.98
C SER A 8 0.18 9.78 2.98
N GLU A 9 1.03 9.68 4.00
CA GLU A 9 1.28 10.77 4.95
C GLU A 9 2.19 11.87 4.38
N LEU A 10 2.78 11.64 3.19
CA LEU A 10 3.67 12.60 2.54
C LEU A 10 2.94 13.87 2.10
N LYS A 11 3.56 15.02 2.37
CA LYS A 11 3.20 16.32 1.80
C LYS A 11 4.24 16.71 0.73
N GLY A 12 4.26 15.96 -0.37
CA GLY A 12 5.20 16.16 -1.48
C GLY A 12 6.09 14.94 -1.75
N ALA A 13 7.31 15.18 -2.24
CA ALA A 13 8.27 14.12 -2.48
C ALA A 13 8.86 13.57 -1.17
N ALA A 14 9.10 12.27 -1.13
CA ALA A 14 9.84 11.64 -0.06
C ALA A 14 11.33 11.96 -0.18
N LEU A 15 11.95 12.38 0.91
CA LEU A 15 13.40 12.57 0.97
C LEU A 15 14.09 11.24 1.27
N THR A 16 15.20 10.98 0.59
CA THR A 16 16.02 9.80 0.91
C THR A 16 16.41 9.77 2.40
N GLY A 17 16.43 8.58 2.98
CA GLY A 17 16.72 8.38 4.41
C GLY A 17 15.52 8.53 5.34
N ASN A 18 14.48 9.28 4.96
CA ASN A 18 13.27 9.45 5.77
C ASN A 18 12.37 8.20 5.75
N SER A 19 11.41 8.16 6.68
CA SER A 19 10.35 7.16 6.69
C SER A 19 9.10 7.65 5.96
N VAL A 20 8.41 6.71 5.31
CA VAL A 20 7.12 6.94 4.63
C VAL A 20 6.14 5.86 5.05
N THR A 21 4.93 6.29 5.39
CA THR A 21 3.79 5.41 5.63
C THR A 21 2.77 5.58 4.52
N LEU A 22 2.41 4.48 3.88
CA LEU A 22 1.22 4.39 3.02
C LEU A 22 0.11 3.69 3.79
N THR A 23 -1.13 4.13 3.60
CA THR A 23 -2.31 3.59 4.30
C THR A 23 -3.36 3.13 3.30
N CYS A 24 -3.77 1.87 3.42
CA CYS A 24 -4.82 1.26 2.61
C CYS A 24 -6.10 1.13 3.44
N THR A 25 -7.10 1.98 3.15
CA THR A 25 -8.34 2.02 3.92
C THR A 25 -9.46 1.31 3.16
N LEU A 26 -10.09 0.31 3.79
CA LEU A 26 -11.30 -0.33 3.27
C LEU A 26 -12.53 0.12 4.09
N LYS A 27 -13.60 0.51 3.42
CA LYS A 27 -14.88 0.90 4.03
C LYS A 27 -15.97 -0.14 3.68
N PRO A 28 -16.75 -0.64 4.66
CA PRO A 28 -16.62 -0.41 6.10
C PRO A 28 -15.37 -1.09 6.68
N LYS A 29 -14.78 -0.46 7.71
CA LYS A 29 -13.66 -1.06 8.44
C LYS A 29 -14.15 -2.33 9.13
N SER A 30 -13.51 -3.45 8.87
CA SER A 30 -13.87 -4.75 9.44
C SER A 30 -12.59 -5.46 9.90
N ALA A 31 -12.70 -6.33 10.90
CA ALA A 31 -11.58 -7.11 11.39
C ALA A 31 -11.27 -8.31 10.47
N GLY A 32 -10.04 -8.80 10.52
CA GLY A 32 -9.62 -10.02 9.80
C GLY A 32 -9.27 -9.83 8.33
N TRP A 33 -9.07 -8.59 7.87
CA TRP A 33 -8.49 -8.33 6.56
C TRP A 33 -6.97 -8.34 6.62
N LYS A 34 -6.37 -9.00 5.64
CA LYS A 34 -4.97 -8.81 5.27
C LYS A 34 -4.87 -7.82 4.12
N PHE A 35 -3.74 -7.15 4.00
CA PHE A 35 -3.49 -6.14 2.98
C PHE A 35 -2.36 -6.61 2.08
N TYR A 36 -2.54 -6.38 0.79
CA TYR A 36 -1.63 -6.79 -0.26
C TYR A 36 -1.21 -5.55 -1.02
N TRP A 37 0.09 -5.37 -1.14
CA TRP A 37 0.70 -4.17 -1.71
C TRP A 37 1.42 -4.55 -2.97
N ASN A 38 1.07 -3.88 -4.07
CA ASN A 38 1.74 -4.01 -5.33
C ASN A 38 2.47 -2.70 -5.63
N LYS A 39 3.76 -2.82 -5.91
CA LYS A 39 4.58 -1.75 -6.48
C LYS A 39 4.87 -2.11 -7.93
N ASP A 40 4.77 -1.15 -8.84
CA ASP A 40 5.07 -1.32 -10.26
C ASP A 40 6.45 -1.94 -10.57
N THR A 41 7.48 -1.65 -9.75
CA THR A 41 8.81 -2.26 -9.90
C THR A 41 8.95 -3.64 -9.24
N GLN A 42 7.89 -4.19 -8.64
CA GLN A 42 7.90 -5.48 -7.95
C GLN A 42 6.99 -6.48 -8.67
N ILE A 43 7.47 -7.71 -8.80
CA ILE A 43 6.73 -8.82 -9.42
C ILE A 43 5.71 -9.40 -8.43
N THR A 44 6.06 -9.44 -7.15
CA THR A 44 5.26 -10.06 -6.10
C THR A 44 4.57 -9.02 -5.24
N GLU A 45 3.36 -9.32 -4.77
CA GLU A 45 2.71 -8.52 -3.74
C GLU A 45 3.39 -8.72 -2.38
N THR A 46 3.44 -7.67 -1.58
CA THR A 46 3.82 -7.76 -0.16
C THR A 46 2.55 -7.89 0.68
N GLU A 47 2.45 -8.92 1.52
CA GLU A 47 1.34 -9.10 2.47
C GLU A 47 1.65 -8.42 3.81
N THR A 48 0.68 -7.68 4.36
CA THR A 48 0.74 -7.10 5.70
C THR A 48 -0.55 -7.39 6.48
N GLU A 49 -0.41 -7.63 7.79
CA GLU A 49 -1.55 -7.79 8.70
C GLU A 49 -2.23 -6.45 9.04
N THR A 50 -1.51 -5.34 8.84
CA THR A 50 -2.02 -3.99 9.07
C THR A 50 -2.33 -3.29 7.74
N SER A 51 -3.18 -2.27 7.81
CA SER A 51 -3.49 -1.38 6.69
C SER A 51 -2.33 -0.46 6.30
N HIS A 52 -1.14 -0.64 6.87
CA HIS A 52 -0.01 0.27 6.70
C HIS A 52 1.16 -0.42 6.01
N TYR A 53 1.76 0.28 5.05
CA TYR A 53 3.02 -0.10 4.42
C TYR A 53 4.10 0.90 4.84
N PHE A 54 5.13 0.41 5.51
CA PHE A 54 6.20 1.24 6.08
C PHE A 54 7.49 1.12 5.28
N ILE A 55 7.93 2.22 4.70
CA ILE A 55 9.26 2.37 4.11
C ILE A 55 10.11 3.08 5.16
N ARG A 56 10.99 2.34 5.85
CA ARG A 56 11.73 2.88 7.02
C ARG A 56 12.80 3.91 6.66
N SER A 57 13.50 3.67 5.55
CA SER A 57 14.58 4.53 5.06
C SER A 57 14.49 4.55 3.54
N VAL A 58 13.84 5.59 3.02
CA VAL A 58 13.54 5.75 1.60
C VAL A 58 14.82 5.80 0.77
N ARG A 59 14.81 5.06 -0.33
CA ARG A 59 15.82 5.06 -1.40
C ARG A 59 15.19 5.56 -2.69
N VAL A 60 16.00 5.97 -3.66
CA VAL A 60 15.52 6.34 -5.00
C VAL A 60 14.73 5.18 -5.64
N SER A 61 15.14 3.94 -5.38
CA SER A 61 14.43 2.73 -5.82
C SER A 61 13.06 2.53 -5.18
N ASP A 62 12.74 3.26 -4.11
CA ASP A 62 11.42 3.24 -3.46
C ASP A 62 10.42 4.15 -4.18
N GLY A 63 10.85 5.01 -5.11
CA GLY A 63 9.93 5.74 -5.98
C GLY A 63 9.16 4.81 -6.92
N GLY A 64 7.92 5.16 -7.25
CA GLY A 64 7.08 4.40 -8.18
C GLY A 64 5.57 4.46 -7.86
N GLN A 65 4.78 3.70 -8.63
CA GLN A 65 3.35 3.53 -8.39
C GLN A 65 3.06 2.41 -7.40
N TYR A 66 2.30 2.76 -6.37
CA TYR A 66 1.81 1.83 -5.36
C TYR A 66 0.31 1.63 -5.55
N LYS A 67 -0.14 0.39 -5.37
CA LYS A 67 -1.54 -0.03 -5.27
C LYS A 67 -1.70 -0.96 -4.09
N CYS A 68 -2.89 -0.97 -3.51
CA CYS A 68 -3.22 -1.91 -2.45
C CYS A 68 -4.54 -2.63 -2.72
N ARG A 69 -4.69 -3.82 -2.16
CA ARG A 69 -5.96 -4.55 -2.06
C ARG A 69 -6.04 -5.25 -0.71
N SER A 70 -7.23 -5.65 -0.31
CA SER A 70 -7.44 -6.44 0.90
C SER A 70 -7.87 -7.86 0.54
N GLY A 71 -7.54 -8.83 1.38
CA GLY A 71 -7.99 -10.20 1.24
C GLY A 71 -8.33 -10.83 2.59
N ARG A 72 -9.29 -11.76 2.62
CA ARG A 72 -9.61 -12.54 3.82
C ARG A 72 -10.17 -13.92 3.44
N GLY A 73 -10.33 -14.80 4.41
CA GLY A 73 -10.86 -16.16 4.22
C GLY A 73 -9.82 -17.19 3.77
N ASN A 74 -10.26 -18.46 3.69
CA ASN A 74 -9.46 -19.59 3.21
C ASN A 74 -10.37 -20.49 2.35
N PRO A 75 -10.30 -20.46 1.01
CA PRO A 75 -9.34 -19.73 0.19
C PRO A 75 -9.54 -18.21 0.26
N VAL A 76 -8.47 -17.45 0.00
CA VAL A 76 -8.49 -15.99 0.12
C VAL A 76 -9.35 -15.39 -0.99
N TYR A 77 -10.35 -14.60 -0.60
CA TYR A 77 -11.05 -13.71 -1.51
C TYR A 77 -10.51 -12.30 -1.36
N TYR A 78 -10.31 -11.65 -2.50
CA TYR A 78 -9.68 -10.34 -2.57
C TYR A 78 -10.66 -9.27 -2.98
N THR A 79 -10.39 -8.03 -2.59
CA THR A 79 -11.07 -6.83 -3.09
C THR A 79 -10.55 -6.45 -4.49
N LEU A 80 -11.11 -5.39 -5.08
CA LEU A 80 -10.44 -4.71 -6.18
C LEU A 80 -9.16 -4.04 -5.67
N TYR A 81 -8.24 -3.73 -6.58
CA TYR A 81 -7.13 -2.82 -6.27
C TYR A 81 -7.64 -1.39 -6.08
N SER A 82 -6.96 -0.65 -5.20
CA SER A 82 -7.10 0.79 -5.06
C SER A 82 -6.73 1.51 -6.35
N ASP A 83 -7.02 2.81 -6.40
CA ASP A 83 -6.32 3.69 -7.33
C ASP A 83 -4.83 3.69 -7.06
N ALA A 84 -4.05 3.94 -8.12
CA ALA A 84 -2.60 4.03 -8.02
C ALA A 84 -2.22 5.34 -7.32
N LEU A 85 -1.25 5.26 -6.41
CA LEU A 85 -0.63 6.42 -5.79
C LEU A 85 0.85 6.47 -6.18
N TRP A 86 1.29 7.60 -6.71
CA TRP A 86 2.69 7.80 -7.06
C TRP A 86 3.48 8.31 -5.86
N VAL A 87 4.56 7.61 -5.51
CA VAL A 87 5.54 8.06 -4.52
C VAL A 87 6.74 8.61 -5.26
N ASN A 88 6.95 9.93 -5.18
CA ASN A 88 8.14 10.59 -5.69
C ASN A 88 9.25 10.56 -4.65
N VAL A 89 10.49 10.35 -5.08
CA VAL A 89 11.67 10.40 -4.21
C VAL A 89 12.63 11.45 -4.74
N THR A 90 13.17 12.27 -3.84
CA THR A 90 14.15 13.34 -4.10
C THR A 90 15.36 13.21 -3.18
#